data_AF-A0A963VJX3-F1
#
_entry.id   AF-A0A963VJX3-F1
#
_cell.length_a   1.000
_cell.length_b   1.000
_cell.length_c   1.000
_cell.angle_alpha   90.00
_cell.angle_beta   90.00
_cell.angle_gamma   90.00
#
_symmetry.space_group_name_H-M   'P 1'
#
loop_
_entity.id
_entity.type
_entity.pdbx_description
1 polymer ?
#
loop_
_entity_poly.entity_id
_entity_poly.type
_entity_poly.pdbx_seq_one_letter_code
_entity_poly.pdbx_strand_id
1 'polypeptide(L)' 'YLVRQHPFTEVHLRDDDIKMDLSEHNGPEDRLAIVVTEPLTTNEAWTALEPGQFITFVQGCPQPSATVPRVVGGC' A
#
# COMPACT_ATOMS: atom_id res chain seq x y z
N TYR A 1 -0.45 1.21 3.51
CA TYR A 1 -0.40 0.84 2.08
C TYR A 1 -0.47 2.08 1.22
N LEU A 2 -0.01 1.97 -0.03
CA LEU A 2 -0.07 2.98 -1.08
C LEU A 2 -0.54 2.30 -2.37
N VAL A 3 -1.34 2.99 -3.19
CA VAL A 3 -1.77 2.49 -4.49
C VAL A 3 -1.33 3.47 -5.56
N ARG A 4 -0.67 2.97 -6.60
CA ARG A 4 -0.21 3.75 -7.75
C ARG A 4 -0.77 3.19 -9.04
N GLN A 5 -1.00 4.08 -9.99
CA GLN A 5 -1.42 3.78 -11.35
C GLN A 5 -0.64 4.69 -12.30
N HIS A 6 -0.66 4.35 -13.59
CA HIS A 6 -0.08 5.20 -14.61
C HIS A 6 -0.65 6.65 -14.56
N PRO A 7 0.19 7.69 -14.75
CA PRO A 7 1.64 7.62 -14.98
C PRO A 7 2.42 7.28 -13.71
N PHE A 8 3.31 6.29 -13.80
CA PHE A 8 4.24 5.97 -12.73
C PHE A 8 5.36 7.01 -12.72
N THR A 9 5.63 7.57 -11.54
CA THR A 9 6.71 8.54 -11.34
C THR A 9 7.72 7.96 -10.35
N GLU A 10 8.92 8.53 -10.34
CA GLU A 10 9.97 8.19 -9.37
C GLU A 10 9.48 8.37 -7.92
N VAL A 11 9.90 7.46 -7.04
CA VAL A 11 9.71 7.55 -5.59
C VAL A 11 11.03 7.72 -4.86
N HIS A 12 10.98 8.48 -3.75
CA HIS A 12 12.12 8.68 -2.85
C HIS A 12 11.97 7.83 -1.61
N LEU A 13 12.84 6.83 -1.43
CA LEU A 13 12.83 5.96 -0.27
C LEU A 13 13.45 6.67 0.96
N ARG A 14 12.81 6.52 2.12
CA ARG A 14 13.15 7.18 3.38
C ARG A 14 14.47 6.71 3.98
N ASP A 15 14.77 5.43 3.87
CA ASP A 15 15.77 4.80 4.73
C ASP A 15 17.20 4.92 4.18
N ASP A 16 17.40 5.20 2.88
CA ASP A 16 18.75 5.18 2.27
C ASP A 16 18.96 6.14 1.07
N ASP A 17 18.11 7.16 0.87
CA ASP A 17 18.21 8.10 -0.28
C ASP A 17 18.17 7.37 -1.65
N ILE A 18 17.64 6.15 -1.67
CA ILE A 18 17.49 5.33 -2.87
C ILE A 18 16.24 5.80 -3.64
N LYS A 19 16.43 6.04 -4.93
CA LYS A 19 15.36 6.35 -5.89
C LYS A 19 14.97 5.08 -6.62
N MET A 20 13.67 4.86 -6.77
CA MET A 20 13.13 3.79 -7.61
C MET A 20 12.21 4.39 -8.66
N ASP A 21 12.51 4.15 -9.93
CA ASP A 21 11.60 4.47 -11.02
C ASP A 21 10.62 3.31 -11.23
N LEU A 22 9.36 3.54 -10.88
CA LEU A 22 8.32 2.53 -10.98
C LEU A 22 7.86 2.31 -12.44
N SER A 23 8.16 3.24 -13.36
CA SER A 23 7.79 3.13 -14.77
C SER A 23 8.58 2.04 -15.51
N GLU A 24 9.75 1.65 -15.01
CA GLU A 24 10.56 0.56 -15.59
C GLU A 24 9.88 -0.81 -15.51
N HIS A 25 8.90 -0.96 -14.61
CA HIS A 25 8.28 -2.24 -14.30
C HIS A 25 6.75 -2.24 -14.41
N ASN A 26 6.13 -1.11 -14.77
CA ASN A 26 4.68 -0.98 -14.85
C ASN A 26 4.28 -0.17 -16.09
N GLY A 27 3.32 -0.69 -16.85
CA GLY A 27 2.75 -0.08 -18.05
C GLY A 27 1.45 0.69 -17.78
N PRO A 28 0.84 1.30 -18.83
CA PRO A 28 -0.34 2.15 -18.70
C PRO A 28 -1.56 1.51 -18.05
N GLU A 29 -1.72 0.19 -18.19
CA GLU A 29 -2.86 -0.56 -17.67
C GLU A 29 -2.62 -1.14 -16.25
N ASP A 30 -1.41 -0.97 -15.71
CA ASP A 30 -1.02 -1.59 -14.45
C ASP A 30 -1.48 -0.77 -13.24
N ARG A 31 -1.78 -1.50 -12.15
CA ARG A 31 -2.06 -0.94 -10.83
C ARG A 31 -1.21 -1.64 -9.78
N LEU A 32 -0.39 -0.85 -9.09
CA LEU A 32 0.53 -1.33 -8.07
C LEU A 32 0.01 -0.99 -6.67
N ALA A 33 -0.16 -2.01 -5.82
CA ALA A 33 -0.43 -1.83 -4.40
C ALA A 33 0.84 -2.17 -3.59
N ILE A 34 1.33 -1.21 -2.79
CA ILE A 34 2.50 -1.36 -1.94
C ILE A 34 2.03 -1.46 -0.49
N VAL A 35 2.38 -2.55 0.20
CA VAL A 35 2.02 -2.81 1.60
C VAL A 35 3.29 -2.98 2.41
N VAL A 36 3.43 -2.16 3.45
CA VAL A 36 4.63 -2.03 4.29
C VAL A 36 4.21 -1.70 5.72
N THR A 37 5.10 -1.97 6.68
CA THR A 37 4.88 -1.67 8.10
C THR A 37 5.01 -0.18 8.40
N GLU A 38 5.88 0.54 7.69
CA GLU A 38 6.08 1.98 7.83
C GLU A 38 6.23 2.65 6.45
N PRO A 39 5.78 3.91 6.27
CA PRO A 39 5.83 4.62 4.99
C PRO A 39 7.24 4.72 4.39
N LEU A 40 7.47 4.04 3.27
CA LEU A 40 8.77 4.06 2.59
C LEU A 40 9.12 5.41 1.97
N THR A 41 8.15 6.28 1.71
CA THR A 41 8.38 7.57 1.04
C THR A 41 7.80 8.72 1.85
N THR A 42 8.43 9.89 1.79
CA THR A 42 7.98 11.11 2.48
C THR A 42 6.93 11.89 1.71
N ASN A 43 6.89 11.73 0.39
CA ASN A 43 6.14 12.56 -0.55
C ASN A 43 4.87 11.88 -1.09
N GLU A 44 4.39 10.81 -0.44
CA GLU A 44 3.20 10.06 -0.86
C GLU A 44 2.18 9.97 0.28
N ALA A 45 0.91 9.85 -0.07
CA ALA A 45 -0.18 9.65 0.88
C ALA A 45 -0.33 8.16 1.23
N TRP A 46 0.37 7.73 2.27
CA TRP A 46 0.25 6.36 2.79
C TRP A 46 -1.00 6.22 3.69
N THR A 47 -1.75 5.14 3.49
CA THR A 47 -2.89 4.78 4.34
C THR A 47 -2.47 3.75 5.40
N ALA A 48 -2.56 4.09 6.68
CA ALA A 48 -2.31 3.13 7.76
C ALA A 48 -3.48 2.16 7.92
N LEU A 49 -3.19 0.94 8.36
CA LEU A 49 -4.22 -0.02 8.78
C LEU A 49 -4.35 0.03 10.30
N GLU A 50 -5.58 0.06 10.78
CA GLU A 50 -5.87 0.01 12.20
C GLU A 50 -5.68 -1.42 12.76
N PRO A 51 -5.33 -1.58 14.05
CA PRO A 51 -5.26 -2.89 14.67
C PRO A 51 -6.57 -3.68 14.52
N GLY A 52 -6.50 -4.89 13.98
CA GLY A 52 -7.67 -5.75 13.72
C GLY A 52 -8.44 -5.42 12.44
N GLN A 53 -7.98 -4.45 11.66
CA GLN A 53 -8.50 -4.17 10.32
C GLN A 53 -7.92 -5.16 9.30
N PHE A 54 -8.77 -5.63 8.39
CA PHE A 54 -8.35 -6.42 7.23
C PHE A 54 -8.78 -5.73 5.94
N ILE A 55 -7.87 -5.65 4.96
CA ILE A 55 -8.13 -5.11 3.64
C ILE A 55 -7.80 -6.16 2.59
N THR A 56 -8.74 -6.39 1.69
CA THR A 56 -8.53 -7.19 0.48
C THR A 56 -8.18 -6.28 -0.67
N PHE A 57 -7.21 -6.66 -1.50
CA PHE A 57 -6.89 -5.96 -2.74
C PHE A 57 -7.35 -6.81 -3.92
N VAL A 58 -8.14 -6.21 -4.82
CA VAL A 58 -8.61 -6.87 -6.05
C VAL A 58 -8.14 -6.02 -7.22
N GLN A 59 -7.34 -6.61 -8.11
CA GLN A 59 -6.73 -5.89 -9.25
C GLN A 59 -5.97 -4.61 -8.81
N GLY A 60 -5.28 -4.69 -7.66
CA GLY A 60 -4.58 -3.56 -7.04
C GLY A 60 -5.47 -2.52 -6.34
N CYS A 61 -6.79 -2.68 -6.35
CA CYS A 61 -7.75 -1.79 -5.66
C CYS A 61 -8.04 -2.27 -4.23
N PRO A 62 -7.87 -1.44 -3.19
CA PRO A 62 -8.34 -1.77 -1.86
C PRO A 62 -9.87 -1.85 -1.89
N GLN A 63 -10.40 -2.98 -1.41
CA GLN A 63 -11.82 -3.15 -1.19
C GLN A 63 -12.20 -2.57 0.18
N PRO A 64 -13.49 -2.22 0.39
CA PRO A 64 -13.98 -1.80 1.70
C PRO A 64 -13.53 -2.78 2.78
N SER A 65 -12.87 -2.24 3.82
CA SER A 65 -12.27 -3.07 4.86
C SER A 65 -13.34 -3.74 5.71
N ALA A 66 -13.16 -5.02 6.00
CA ALA A 66 -13.94 -5.71 7.02
C ALA A 66 -13.21 -5.58 8.37
N THR A 67 -13.92 -5.16 9.41
CA THR A 67 -13.43 -5.31 10.78
C THR A 67 -13.64 -6.76 11.18
N VAL A 68 -12.55 -7.48 11.46
CA VAL A 68 -12.67 -8.84 11.98
C VAL A 68 -13.06 -8.74 13.45
N PRO A 69 -14.20 -9.32 13.89
CA PRO A 69 -14.54 -9.32 15.30
C PRO A 69 -13.41 -9.96 16.09
N ARG A 70 -12.91 -9.28 17.14
CA ARG A 70 -12.00 -9.93 18.08
C ARG A 70 -12.75 -11.12 18.67
N VAL A 71 -12.30 -12.34 18.37
CA VAL A 71 -12.72 -13.52 19.11
C VAL A 71 -12.19 -13.32 20.53
N VAL A 72 -13.05 -12.81 21.41
CA VAL A 72 -12.77 -12.81 22.84
C VAL A 72 -12.94 -14.26 23.25
N GLY A 73 -11.82 -14.97 23.38
CA GLY A 73 -11.81 -16.34 23.91
C GLY A 73 -12.47 -16.33 25.28
N GLY A 74 -13.67 -16.89 25.38
CA GLY A 74 -14.29 -17.23 26.65
C GLY A 74 -13.49 -18.36 27.30
N CYS A 75 -13.23 -18.21 28.59
CA CYS A 75 -12.56 -19.19 29.43
C CYS A 75 -13.16 -20.59 29.33
#